data_AF-A0A8T5TFC8-F1
#
_entry.id   AF-A0A8T5TFC8-F1
#
_cell.length_a   1.000
_cell.length_b   1.000
_cell.length_c   1.000
_cell.angle_alpha   90.00
_cell.angle_beta   90.00
_cell.angle_gamma   90.00
#
_symmetry.space_group_name_H-M   'P 1'
#
loop_
_entity.id
_entity.type
_entity.pdbx_description
1 polymer ?
#
loop_
_entity_poly.entity_id
_entity_poly.type
_entity_poly.pdbx_seq_one_letter_code
_entity_poly.pdbx_strand_id
1 'polypeptide(L)'
;MIVMDVMEENIEIPSFNFKFKTYSNGQLAVFLQDYNGFPLAEISIREDTVDLNIDEFIFKDYSENTTLANMLYDSELIKSSNRFVLIGKHLCPICQIVT
;
A
#
# COMPACT_ATOMS: atom_id res chain seq x y z
N MET A 1 15.56 40.79 12.86
CA MET A 1 15.75 39.35 12.57
C MET A 1 14.52 38.65 13.12
N ILE A 2 13.56 38.35 12.26
CA ILE A 2 12.31 37.67 12.66
C ILE A 2 12.64 36.19 12.65
N VAL A 3 12.64 35.57 13.82
CA VAL A 3 12.69 34.11 13.93
C VAL A 3 11.30 33.64 13.54
N MET A 4 11.17 33.04 12.35
CA MET A 4 9.96 32.34 11.95
C MET A 4 9.95 31.02 12.72
N ASP A 5 9.07 30.93 13.71
CA ASP A 5 8.71 29.67 14.35
C ASP A 5 8.16 28.73 13.27
N VAL A 6 8.91 27.68 12.96
CA VAL A 6 8.43 26.56 12.17
C VAL A 6 7.55 25.76 13.11
N MET A 7 6.23 25.86 12.94
CA MET A 7 5.29 24.95 13.61
C MET A 7 5.54 23.55 13.05
N GLU A 8 6.28 22.72 13.79
CA GLU A 8 6.25 21.27 13.61
C GLU A 8 4.85 20.79 14.00
N GLU A 9 3.95 20.71 13.02
CA GLU A 9 2.72 19.94 13.17
C GLU A 9 3.15 18.48 13.41
N ASN A 10 3.03 18.04 14.67
CA ASN A 10 3.07 16.61 14.99
C ASN A 10 1.86 15.96 14.30
N ILE A 11 2.07 15.52 13.06
CA ILE A 11 1.11 14.69 12.35
C ILE A 11 1.10 13.36 13.10
N GLU A 12 0.09 13.14 13.94
CA GLU A 12 -0.23 11.81 14.44
C GLU A 12 -0.42 10.92 13.22
N ILE A 13 0.56 10.05 12.98
CA ILE A 13 0.45 9.03 11.95
C ILE A 13 -0.75 8.16 12.35
N PRO A 14 -1.83 8.10 11.55
CA PRO A 14 -2.96 7.27 11.90
C PRO A 14 -2.47 5.83 12.02
N SER A 15 -2.80 5.15 13.11
CA SER A 15 -2.55 3.72 13.20
C SER A 15 -3.44 3.01 12.18
N PHE A 16 -2.82 2.39 11.18
CA PHE A 16 -3.51 1.63 10.14
C PHE A 16 -3.41 0.14 10.41
N ASN A 17 -4.43 -0.59 10.00
CA ASN A 17 -4.43 -2.04 9.99
C ASN A 17 -4.59 -2.55 8.56
N PHE A 18 -3.87 -3.62 8.23
CA PHE A 18 -4.18 -4.37 7.02
C PHE A 18 -5.34 -5.33 7.25
N LYS A 19 -6.20 -5.39 6.24
CA LYS A 19 -7.20 -6.42 6.10
C LYS A 19 -6.95 -7.17 4.80
N PHE A 20 -6.78 -8.47 4.94
CA PHE A 20 -6.56 -9.36 3.81
C PHE A 20 -7.84 -10.06 3.42
N LYS A 21 -8.06 -10.21 2.12
CA LYS A 21 -9.04 -11.09 1.51
C LYS A 21 -8.40 -11.78 0.31
N THR A 22 -9.18 -12.63 -0.35
CA THR A 22 -8.77 -13.26 -1.60
C THR A 22 -9.77 -12.86 -2.67
N TYR A 23 -9.27 -12.43 -3.84
CA TYR A 23 -10.10 -12.26 -5.02
C TYR A 23 -10.58 -13.63 -5.54
N SER A 24 -11.56 -13.63 -6.44
CA SER A 24 -12.10 -14.87 -7.02
C SER A 24 -11.06 -15.68 -7.82
N ASN A 25 -9.98 -15.05 -8.27
CA ASN A 25 -8.87 -15.68 -9.00
C ASN A 25 -7.77 -16.23 -8.06
N GLY A 26 -7.96 -16.16 -6.74
CA GLY A 26 -6.97 -16.61 -5.77
C GLY A 26 -5.92 -15.57 -5.36
N GLN A 27 -5.89 -14.39 -6.00
CA GLN A 27 -4.95 -13.34 -5.66
C GLN A 27 -5.25 -12.70 -4.30
N LEU A 28 -4.18 -12.29 -3.61
CA LEU A 28 -4.27 -11.55 -2.37
C LEU A 28 -4.86 -10.15 -2.61
N ALA A 29 -5.96 -9.87 -1.94
CA ALA A 29 -6.56 -8.55 -1.88
C ALA A 29 -6.19 -7.88 -0.56
N VAL A 30 -5.60 -6.68 -0.64
CA VAL A 30 -5.07 -5.94 0.50
C VAL A 30 -5.83 -4.64 0.66
N PHE A 31 -6.40 -4.46 1.84
CA PHE A 31 -7.16 -3.28 2.23
C PHE A 31 -6.51 -2.62 3.44
N LEU A 32 -6.56 -1.30 3.45
CA LEU A 32 -6.25 -0.49 4.62
C LEU A 32 -7.51 -0.18 5.39
N GLN A 33 -7.38 -0.24 6.70
CA GLN A 33 -8.39 0.17 7.65
C GLN A 33 -7.78 1.12 8.67
N ASP A 34 -8.60 2.00 9.24
CA ASP A 34 -8.19 2.78 10.41
C ASP A 34 -8.12 1.89 11.67
N TYR A 35 -7.76 2.50 12.80
CA TYR A 35 -7.69 1.81 14.09
C TYR A 35 -9.04 1.29 14.59
N ASN A 36 -10.17 1.82 14.09
CA ASN A 36 -11.52 1.36 14.41
C ASN A 36 -12.00 0.26 13.45
N GLY A 37 -11.19 -0.10 12.45
CA GLY A 37 -11.54 -1.10 11.43
C GLY A 37 -12.42 -0.56 10.30
N PHE A 38 -12.62 0.77 10.19
CA PHE A 38 -13.29 1.37 9.04
C PHE A 38 -12.39 1.29 7.80
N PRO A 39 -12.93 0.91 6.63
CA PRO A 39 -12.15 0.80 5.40
C PRO A 39 -11.69 2.17 4.93
N LEU A 40 -10.40 2.31 4.66
CA LEU A 40 -9.80 3.54 4.12
C LEU A 40 -9.54 3.41 2.62
N ALA A 41 -8.89 2.32 2.20
CA ALA A 41 -8.52 2.12 0.81
C ALA A 41 -8.33 0.63 0.49
N GLU A 42 -8.59 0.27 -0.76
CA GLU A 42 -8.07 -0.96 -1.37
C GLU A 42 -6.75 -0.61 -2.07
N ILE A 43 -5.67 -1.26 -1.65
CA ILE A 43 -4.31 -0.97 -2.15
C ILE A 43 -3.76 -2.05 -3.08
N SER A 44 -4.52 -3.14 -3.29
CA SER A 44 -4.21 -4.15 -4.28
C SER A 44 -4.95 -3.90 -5.59
N ILE A 45 -4.39 -4.40 -6.69
CA ILE A 45 -5.05 -4.50 -7.99
C ILE A 45 -5.23 -5.97 -8.33
N ARG A 46 -6.46 -6.34 -8.71
CA ARG A 46 -6.75 -7.66 -9.28
C ARG A 46 -6.32 -7.67 -10.76
N GLU A 47 -5.53 -8.66 -11.15
CA GLU A 47 -5.08 -8.84 -12.54
C GLU A 47 -4.96 -10.33 -12.87
N ASP A 48 -5.80 -10.85 -13.76
CA ASP A 48 -5.88 -12.29 -14.02
C ASP A 48 -4.67 -12.85 -14.82
N THR A 49 -3.83 -11.99 -15.39
CA THR A 49 -2.72 -12.40 -16.29
C THR A 49 -1.34 -12.46 -15.62
N VAL A 50 -1.24 -12.14 -14.33
CA VAL A 50 0.03 -12.12 -13.59
C VAL A 50 0.07 -13.22 -12.56
N ASP A 51 1.10 -14.07 -12.65
CA ASP A 51 1.41 -15.05 -11.63
C ASP A 51 1.98 -14.34 -10.39
N LEU A 52 1.26 -14.43 -9.27
CA LEU A 52 1.66 -13.89 -7.97
C LEU A 52 1.85 -15.03 -6.98
N ASN A 53 2.86 -14.92 -6.12
CA ASN A 53 2.98 -15.75 -4.93
C ASN A 53 1.83 -15.46 -3.94
N ILE A 54 1.62 -16.36 -2.99
CA ILE A 54 0.49 -16.26 -2.04
C ILE A 54 0.55 -15.02 -1.14
N ASP A 55 1.74 -14.51 -0.90
CA ASP A 55 2.06 -13.32 -0.11
C ASP A 55 2.26 -12.06 -0.99
N GLU A 56 2.14 -12.21 -2.31
CA GLU A 56 2.31 -11.13 -3.27
C GLU A 56 0.99 -10.49 -3.69
N PHE A 57 1.05 -9.20 -3.95
CA PHE A 57 -0.05 -8.44 -4.52
C PHE A 57 0.48 -7.31 -5.39
N ILE A 58 -0.31 -6.89 -6.37
CA ILE A 58 0.01 -5.74 -7.21
C ILE A 58 -0.38 -4.49 -6.44
N PHE A 59 0.59 -3.67 -6.07
CA PHE A 59 0.36 -2.48 -5.26
C PHE A 59 -0.10 -1.30 -6.11
N LYS A 60 -1.14 -0.63 -5.63
CA LYS A 60 -1.81 0.50 -6.27
C LYS A 60 -1.04 1.81 -5.99
N ASP A 61 0.18 1.89 -6.52
CA ASP A 61 1.09 3.03 -6.39
C ASP A 61 0.73 4.17 -7.36
N TYR A 62 -0.48 4.71 -7.24
CA TYR A 62 -0.84 5.93 -7.98
C TYR A 62 -0.29 7.15 -7.26
N SER A 63 0.04 8.21 -7.99
CA SER A 63 0.68 9.41 -7.45
C SER A 63 -0.02 10.03 -6.24
N GLU A 64 -1.34 9.89 -6.14
CA GLU A 64 -2.15 10.35 -4.99
C GLU A 64 -1.86 9.57 -3.70
N ASN A 65 -1.30 8.37 -3.81
CA ASN A 65 -1.00 7.46 -2.71
C ASN A 65 0.50 7.41 -2.36
N THR A 66 1.35 8.28 -2.93
CA THR A 66 2.81 8.24 -2.73
C THR A 66 3.19 8.29 -1.23
N THR A 67 2.50 9.14 -0.46
CA THR A 67 2.70 9.21 1.00
C THR A 67 2.37 7.90 1.69
N LEU A 68 1.25 7.28 1.31
CA LEU A 68 0.82 6.02 1.87
C LEU A 68 1.78 4.88 1.49
N ALA A 69 2.23 4.83 0.24
CA ALA A 69 3.23 3.87 -0.21
C ALA A 69 4.50 3.91 0.65
N ASN A 70 5.06 5.10 0.82
CA ASN A 70 6.25 5.30 1.65
C ASN A 70 6.02 4.84 3.09
N MET A 71 4.89 5.20 3.69
CA MET A 71 4.55 4.78 5.05
C MET A 71 4.44 3.26 5.21
N LEU A 72 3.93 2.55 4.19
CA LEU A 72 3.83 1.10 4.22
C LEU A 72 5.19 0.40 4.06
N TYR A 73 6.09 0.97 3.28
CA TYR A 73 7.48 0.50 3.20
C TYR A 73 8.26 0.80 4.49
N ASP A 74 8.11 2.01 5.04
CA ASP A 74 8.82 2.46 6.24
C ASP A 74 8.36 1.73 7.50
N SER A 75 7.10 1.30 7.55
CA SER A 75 6.55 0.47 8.62
C SER A 75 6.94 -1.01 8.51
N GLU A 76 7.70 -1.38 7.48
CA GLU A 76 8.10 -2.75 7.16
C GLU A 76 6.92 -3.71 6.99
N LEU A 77 5.70 -3.21 6.78
CA LEU A 77 4.50 -4.05 6.59
C LEU A 77 4.47 -4.69 5.20
N ILE A 78 5.09 -4.02 4.22
CA ILE A 78 5.27 -4.55 2.86
C ILE A 78 6.71 -4.38 2.42
N LYS A 79 7.17 -5.27 1.55
CA LYS A 79 8.47 -5.16 0.88
C LYS A 79 8.31 -5.27 -0.63
N SER A 80 9.21 -4.63 -1.37
CA SER A 80 9.29 -4.81 -2.82
C SER A 80 9.66 -6.26 -3.16
N SER A 81 8.97 -6.85 -4.14
CA SER A 81 9.39 -8.13 -4.74
C SER A 81 10.44 -7.93 -5.86
N ASN A 82 10.82 -6.68 -6.16
CA ASN A 82 11.61 -6.29 -7.32
C ASN A 82 10.97 -6.65 -8.67
N ARG A 83 9.66 -6.88 -8.69
CA ARG A 83 8.88 -7.16 -9.90
C ARG A 83 7.86 -6.05 -10.13
N PHE A 84 7.52 -5.86 -11.39
CA PHE A 84 6.56 -4.87 -11.84
C PHE A 84 5.66 -5.48 -12.91
N VAL A 85 4.44 -4.96 -12.99
CA VAL A 85 3.49 -5.28 -14.05
C VAL A 85 2.97 -3.99 -14.67
N LEU A 86 2.83 -3.98 -15.99
CA LEU A 86 2.16 -2.90 -16.70
C LEU A 86 0.64 -3.16 -16.74
N ILE A 87 -0.14 -2.33 -16.07
CA ILE A 87 -1.60 -2.36 -16.12
C ILE A 87 -2.08 -1.11 -16.86
N GLY A 88 -2.56 -1.30 -18.09
CA GLY A 88 -2.84 -0.21 -19.01
C GLY A 88 -1.57 0.59 -19.32
N LYS A 89 -1.48 1.81 -18.80
CA LYS A 89 -0.32 2.72 -18.96
C LYS A 89 0.48 2.91 -17.67
N HIS A 90 0.13 2.18 -16.61
CA HIS A 90 0.71 2.33 -15.28
C HIS A 90 1.64 1.16 -14.98
N LEU A 91 2.89 1.46 -14.62
CA LEU A 91 3.83 0.46 -14.13
C LEU A 91 3.58 0.29 -12.62
N CYS A 92 2.97 -0.83 -12.24
CA CYS A 92 2.60 -1.11 -10.86
C CYS A 92 3.64 -2.06 -10.23
N PRO A 93 4.18 -1.72 -9.05
CA PRO A 93 5.07 -2.62 -8.32
C PRO A 93 4.29 -3.82 -7.77
N ILE A 94 4.93 -4.99 -7.77
CA ILE A 94 4.45 -6.15 -7.03
C ILE A 94 5.13 -6.12 -5.66
N CYS A 95 4.34 -6.11 -4.61
CA CYS A 95 4.80 -6.10 -3.22
C CYS A 95 4.50 -7.42 -2.55
N GLN A 96 5.25 -7.71 -1.49
CA GLN A 96 5.06 -8.85 -0.61
C GLN A 96 4.67 -8.36 0.78
N ILE A 97 3.75 -9.05 1.44
CA ILE A 97 3.46 -8.82 2.85
C ILE A 97 4.63 -9.34 3.68
N VAL A 98 5.09 -8.55 4.65
CA VAL A 98 6.07 -9.00 5.64
C VAL A 98 5.30 -9.48 6.86
N THR A 99 5.49 -10.74 7.23
CA THR A 99 4.85 -11.39 8.39
C THR A 99 5.88 -11.73 9.44
#